data_AF-A0A832YJP9-F1
#
_entry.id   AF-A0A832YJP9-F1
#
_cell.length_a   1.000
_cell.length_b   1.000
_cell.length_c   1.000
_cell.angle_alpha   90.00
_cell.angle_beta   90.00
_cell.angle_gamma   90.00
#
_symmetry.space_group_name_H-M   'P 1'
#
loop_
_entity.id
_entity.type
_entity.pdbx_description
1 polymer ?
#
loop_
_entity_poly.entity_id
_entity_poly.type
_entity_poly.pdbx_seq_one_letter_code
_entity_poly.pdbx_strand_id
1 'polypeptide(L)'
;ISIGPAMSTMKGLKSSLSSFMPEADSELNSMTETLNGLMVDSLSNDTFTMESDVVNEETDAILQEASAVAEQQTDEKFPSIPTTTPSGQSSSPNLSNSMDFLE
;
A
#
# COMPACT_ATOMS: atom_id res chain seq x y z
N ILE A 1 8.78 -15.56 -1.82
CA ILE A 1 8.89 -16.95 -2.34
C ILE A 1 8.41 -17.89 -1.24
N SER A 2 7.57 -18.90 -1.51
CA SER A 2 7.02 -19.79 -0.47
C SER A 2 7.73 -21.14 -0.45
N ILE A 3 8.62 -21.34 0.52
CA ILE A 3 9.38 -22.59 0.73
C ILE A 3 8.57 -23.63 1.53
N GLY A 4 7.58 -23.19 2.32
CA GLY A 4 6.73 -24.06 3.13
C GLY A 4 6.02 -25.19 2.37
N PRO A 5 5.39 -24.95 1.20
CA PRO A 5 4.77 -26.00 0.40
C PRO A 5 5.75 -27.09 -0.07
N ALA A 6 6.98 -26.71 -0.41
CA ALA A 6 8.03 -27.66 -0.82
C ALA A 6 8.52 -28.52 0.36
N MET A 7 8.63 -27.95 1.55
CA MET A 7 8.96 -28.73 2.75
C MET A 7 7.86 -29.74 3.11
N SER A 8 6.59 -29.36 2.92
CA SER A 8 5.46 -30.26 3.16
C SER A 8 5.45 -31.46 2.22
N THR A 9 5.71 -31.25 0.92
CA THR A 9 5.79 -32.36 -0.05
C THR A 9 6.98 -33.26 0.25
N MET A 10 8.14 -32.69 0.58
CA MET A 10 9.35 -33.45 0.88
C MET A 10 9.21 -34.29 2.16
N LYS A 11 8.51 -33.80 3.18
CA LYS A 11 8.18 -34.58 4.39
C LYS A 11 7.26 -35.76 4.07
N GLY A 12 6.30 -35.56 3.16
CA GLY A 12 5.46 -36.65 2.64
C GLY A 12 6.27 -37.70 1.89
N LEU A 13 7.18 -37.27 1.01
CA LEU A 13 8.09 -38.15 0.25
C LEU A 13 9.07 -38.89 1.16
N LYS A 14 9.61 -38.24 2.21
CA LYS A 14 10.49 -38.89 3.19
C LYS A 14 9.79 -40.07 3.89
N SER A 15 8.55 -39.86 4.32
CA SER A 15 7.78 -40.91 4.99
C SER A 15 7.53 -42.11 4.08
N SER A 16 7.22 -41.89 2.81
CA SER A 16 6.95 -42.99 1.87
C SER A 16 8.22 -43.63 1.31
N LEU A 17 9.29 -42.86 1.10
CA LEU A 17 10.53 -43.35 0.52
C LEU A 17 11.42 -44.08 1.54
N SER A 18 11.40 -43.69 2.83
CA SER A 18 12.22 -44.34 3.87
C SER A 18 11.93 -45.84 4.04
N SER A 19 10.74 -46.32 3.68
CA SER A 19 10.39 -47.75 3.74
C SER A 19 10.91 -48.57 2.56
N PHE A 20 11.21 -47.92 1.42
CA PHE A 20 11.64 -48.60 0.18
C PHE A 20 13.07 -48.27 -0.23
N MET A 21 13.61 -47.15 0.26
CA MET A 21 14.94 -46.65 -0.04
C MET A 21 15.50 -45.94 1.21
N PRO A 22 15.88 -46.71 2.24
CA PRO A 22 16.37 -46.16 3.51
C PRO A 22 17.64 -45.32 3.34
N GLU A 23 18.45 -45.58 2.31
CA GLU A 23 19.65 -44.79 1.99
C GLU A 23 19.31 -43.37 1.51
N ALA A 24 18.10 -43.14 1.00
CA ALA A 24 17.65 -41.80 0.59
C ALA A 24 17.26 -40.92 1.78
N ASP A 25 17.09 -41.48 2.99
CA ASP A 25 16.71 -40.70 4.17
C ASP A 25 17.73 -39.60 4.48
N SER A 26 19.02 -39.94 4.39
CA SER A 26 20.13 -38.99 4.62
C SER A 26 20.12 -37.84 3.61
N GLU A 27 19.90 -38.14 2.33
CA GLU A 27 19.85 -37.13 1.26
C GLU A 27 18.64 -36.21 1.43
N LEU A 28 17.47 -36.78 1.76
CA LEU A 28 16.25 -35.99 2.02
C LEU A 28 16.38 -35.10 3.27
N ASN A 29 17.11 -35.54 4.29
CA ASN A 29 17.42 -34.70 5.45
C ASN A 29 18.31 -33.52 5.05
N SER A 30 19.37 -33.76 4.25
CA SER A 30 20.25 -32.72 3.71
C SER A 30 19.47 -31.69 2.85
N MET A 31 18.55 -32.16 2.01
CA MET A 31 17.65 -31.29 1.23
C MET A 31 16.73 -30.46 2.14
N THR A 32 16.20 -31.07 3.22
CA THR A 32 15.36 -30.37 4.21
C THR A 32 16.14 -29.27 4.93
N GLU A 33 17.38 -29.52 5.33
CA GLU A 33 18.26 -28.54 5.95
C GLU A 33 18.58 -27.39 4.99
N THR A 34 18.88 -27.71 3.73
CA THR A 34 19.14 -26.70 2.70
C THR A 34 17.93 -25.79 2.48
N LEU A 35 16.72 -26.35 2.38
CA LEU A 35 15.49 -25.56 2.23
C LEU A 35 15.18 -24.72 3.48
N ASN A 36 15.46 -25.24 4.69
CA ASN A 36 15.34 -24.45 5.92
C ASN A 36 16.33 -23.27 5.93
N GLY A 37 17.58 -23.51 5.52
CA GLY A 37 18.60 -22.46 5.36
C GLY A 37 18.13 -21.38 4.39
N LEU A 38 17.65 -21.77 3.21
CA LEU A 38 17.08 -20.82 2.25
C LEU A 38 15.86 -20.06 2.77
N MET A 39 15.03 -20.66 3.63
CA MET A 39 13.89 -19.98 4.26
C MET A 39 14.36 -18.95 5.29
N VAL A 40 15.34 -19.30 6.13
CA VAL A 40 15.94 -18.38 7.08
C VAL A 40 16.67 -17.25 6.35
N ASP A 41 17.42 -17.55 5.29
CA ASP A 41 18.10 -16.57 4.46
C ASP A 41 17.10 -15.68 3.71
N SER A 42 15.97 -16.23 3.24
CA SER A 42 14.92 -15.43 2.60
C SER A 42 14.24 -14.47 3.58
N LEU A 43 14.10 -14.84 4.86
CA LEU A 43 13.56 -13.98 5.92
C LEU A 43 14.60 -12.98 6.44
N SER A 44 15.88 -13.36 6.45
CA SER A 44 16.97 -12.50 6.92
C SER A 44 17.35 -11.47 5.84
N ASN A 45 17.27 -11.87 4.57
CA ASN A 45 17.39 -11.01 3.39
C ASN A 45 16.07 -10.26 3.09
N ASP A 46 15.05 -10.40 3.94
CA ASP A 46 13.92 -9.47 4.04
C ASP A 46 14.30 -8.18 4.82
N THR A 47 15.60 -7.88 4.89
CA THR A 47 16.06 -6.51 4.60
C THR A 47 15.80 -6.20 3.11
N PHE A 48 14.54 -6.36 2.70
CA PHE A 48 13.89 -5.39 1.83
C PHE A 48 13.62 -4.17 2.72
N THR A 49 14.68 -3.54 3.23
CA THR A 49 14.66 -2.09 3.19
C THR A 49 14.35 -1.80 1.74
N MET A 50 13.14 -1.32 1.46
CA MET A 50 13.05 -0.31 0.43
C MET A 50 14.22 0.60 0.73
N GLU A 51 15.25 0.50 -0.10
CA GLU A 51 16.36 1.41 -0.11
C GLU A 51 15.71 2.76 -0.40
N SER A 52 15.21 3.39 0.66
CA SER A 52 14.77 4.77 0.71
C SER A 52 15.98 5.70 0.51
N ASP A 53 17.15 5.12 0.23
CA ASP A 53 18.38 5.71 -0.25
C ASP A 53 18.52 5.69 -1.79
N VAL A 54 17.59 5.08 -2.55
CA VAL A 54 17.46 5.35 -4.01
C VAL A 54 16.42 6.44 -4.27
N VAL A 55 16.36 7.45 -3.42
CA VAL A 55 15.96 8.79 -3.85
C VAL A 55 17.18 9.38 -4.54
N ASN A 56 17.37 8.98 -5.81
CA ASN A 56 18.29 9.70 -6.67
C ASN A 56 17.68 11.09 -6.94
N GLU A 57 18.50 12.13 -7.08
CA GLU A 57 18.07 13.49 -7.46
C GLU A 57 17.11 13.48 -8.67
N GLU A 58 17.29 12.54 -9.60
CA GLU A 58 16.37 12.29 -10.73
C GLU A 58 14.96 11.85 -10.28
N THR A 59 14.85 11.02 -9.23
CA THR A 59 13.56 10.56 -8.70
C THR A 59 12.80 11.69 -8.00
N ASP A 60 13.50 12.53 -7.23
CA ASP A 60 12.89 13.73 -6.64
C ASP A 60 12.43 14.70 -7.73
N ALA A 61 13.22 14.89 -8.79
CA ALA A 61 12.83 15.71 -9.93
C ALA A 61 11.58 15.17 -10.64
N ILE A 62 11.48 13.85 -10.86
CA ILE A 62 10.29 13.20 -11.45
C ILE A 62 9.05 13.38 -10.55
N LEU A 63 9.19 13.18 -9.24
CA LEU A 63 8.09 13.35 -8.29
C LEU A 63 7.61 14.80 -8.22
N GLN A 64 8.55 15.76 -8.26
CA GLN A 64 8.24 17.19 -8.26
C GLN A 64 7.54 17.61 -9.56
N GLU A 65 7.99 17.13 -10.72
CA GLU A 65 7.32 17.38 -12.01
C GLU A 65 5.91 16.78 -12.03
N ALA A 66 5.77 15.53 -11.57
CA ALA A 66 4.46 14.87 -11.49
C ALA A 66 3.48 15.62 -10.59
N SER A 67 3.93 16.13 -9.44
CA SER A 67 3.10 16.94 -8.54
C SER A 67 2.66 18.25 -9.21
N ALA A 68 3.57 18.96 -9.87
CA ALA A 68 3.25 20.20 -10.57
C ALA A 68 2.26 19.99 -11.73
N VAL A 69 2.39 18.88 -12.48
CA VAL A 69 1.43 18.52 -13.55
C VAL A 69 0.07 18.15 -12.96
N ALA A 70 0.03 17.44 -11.83
CA ALA A 70 -1.22 17.08 -11.16
C ALA A 70 -1.97 18.34 -10.67
N GLU A 71 -1.27 19.29 -10.06
CA GLU A 71 -1.84 20.57 -9.62
C GLU A 71 -2.44 21.36 -10.81
N GLN A 72 -1.73 21.43 -11.93
CA GLN A 72 -2.24 22.07 -13.15
C GLN A 72 -3.48 21.34 -13.71
N GLN A 73 -3.51 20.01 -13.69
CA GLN A 73 -4.65 19.23 -14.19
C GLN A 73 -5.85 19.23 -13.23
N THR A 74 -5.65 19.47 -11.93
CA THR A 74 -6.76 19.53 -10.97
C THR A 74 -7.68 20.73 -11.22
N ASP A 75 -7.15 21.89 -11.58
CA ASP A 75 -7.98 23.07 -11.88
C ASP A 75 -8.82 22.89 -13.16
N GLU A 76 -8.34 22.09 -14.13
CA GLU A 76 -9.07 21.83 -15.38
C GLU A 76 -10.11 20.70 -15.26
N LYS A 77 -9.87 19.71 -14.39
CA LYS A 77 -10.73 18.53 -14.25
C LYS A 77 -11.77 18.62 -13.14
N PHE A 78 -11.59 19.51 -12.17
CA PHE A 78 -12.61 19.77 -11.16
C PHE A 78 -13.46 20.99 -11.57
N PRO A 79 -14.74 20.79 -11.95
CA PRO A 79 -15.61 21.91 -12.25
C PRO A 79 -15.77 22.79 -11.01
N SER A 80 -15.75 24.11 -11.18
CA SER A 80 -16.07 25.04 -10.11
C SER A 80 -17.46 24.71 -9.56
N ILE A 81 -17.57 24.57 -8.25
CA ILE A 81 -18.88 24.49 -7.59
C ILE A 81 -19.68 25.73 -7.97
N PRO A 82 -20.86 25.59 -8.57
CA PRO A 82 -21.66 26.74 -8.94
C PRO A 82 -22.00 27.50 -7.66
N THR A 83 -21.44 28.69 -7.49
CA THR A 83 -21.96 29.67 -6.55
C THR A 83 -23.39 29.98 -7.00
N THR A 84 -24.34 29.33 -6.35
CA THR A 84 -25.73 29.77 -6.37
C THR A 84 -25.75 31.13 -5.67
N THR A 85 -25.61 32.20 -6.44
CA THR A 85 -26.12 33.50 -6.04
C THR A 85 -27.65 33.37 -6.05
N PRO A 86 -28.35 33.42 -4.90
CA PRO A 86 -29.79 33.52 -4.92
C PRO A 86 -30.15 34.95 -5.32
N SER A 87 -30.21 35.21 -6.63
CA SER A 87 -30.82 36.42 -7.16
C SER A 87 -32.31 36.19 -7.42
N GLY A 88 -33.13 36.77 -6.55
CA GLY A 88 -34.52 37.19 -6.81
C GLY A 88 -35.56 36.51 -5.92
N GLN A 89 -36.50 37.19 -5.24
CA GLN A 89 -36.87 38.61 -5.21
C GLN A 89 -37.95 38.77 -4.12
N SER A 90 -37.92 39.82 -3.29
CA SER A 90 -39.12 40.23 -2.54
C SER A 90 -39.13 41.74 -2.36
N SER A 91 -40.04 42.35 -3.12
CA SER A 91 -40.68 43.65 -2.91
C SER A 91 -40.75 44.14 -1.45
N SER A 92 -40.35 45.40 -1.24
CA SER A 92 -40.64 46.31 -0.11
C SER A 92 -42.17 46.39 0.21
N PRO A 93 -42.68 46.98 1.33
CA PRO A 93 -42.05 47.98 2.21
C PRO A 93 -42.43 47.99 3.73
N ASN A 94 -41.46 48.40 4.55
CA ASN A 94 -41.59 49.40 5.61
C ASN A 94 -42.08 49.13 7.05
N LEU A 95 -41.36 49.87 7.92
CA LEU A 95 -41.69 50.51 9.20
C LEU A 95 -42.03 49.67 10.44
N SER A 96 -41.41 50.12 11.55
CA SER A 96 -41.75 49.90 12.96
C SER A 96 -41.16 48.60 13.55
N ASN A 97 -40.39 48.58 14.64
CA ASN A 97 -40.33 49.53 15.74
C ASN A 97 -38.98 49.52 16.47
N SER A 98 -38.62 50.72 16.92
CA SER A 98 -37.56 51.08 17.85
C SER A 98 -37.92 50.67 19.29
N MET A 99 -36.88 50.41 20.11
CA MET A 99 -36.77 50.53 21.59
C MET A 99 -37.99 50.28 22.51
N ASP A 100 -37.83 49.39 23.50
CA ASP A 100 -38.16 49.61 24.93
C ASP A 100 -37.67 48.39 25.75
N PHE A 101 -36.66 48.49 26.62
CA PHE A 101 -36.69 48.81 28.06
C PHE A 101 -37.00 47.62 28.98
N LEU A 102 -36.04 47.33 29.88
CA LEU A 102 -36.04 46.54 31.12
C LEU A 102 -37.30 45.74 31.52
N GLU A 103 -37.13 44.42 31.72
CA GLU A 103 -37.57 43.72 32.95
C GLU A 103 -36.76 42.42 33.16
#